data_AF-A0A1H2GWY4-F1
#
_entry.id   AF-A0A1H2GWY4-F1
#
_cell.length_a   1.000
_cell.length_b   1.000
_cell.length_c   1.000
_cell.angle_alpha   90.00
_cell.angle_beta   90.00
_cell.angle_gamma   90.00
#
_symmetry.space_group_name_H-M   'P 1'
#
loop_
_entity.id
_entity.type
_entity.pdbx_description
1 polymer ?
#
loop_
_entity_poly.entity_id
_entity_poly.type
_entity_poly.pdbx_seq_one_letter_code
_entity_poly.pdbx_strand_id
1 'polypeptide(L)' 'MIIDVLELEDIQPDDIEADAPLFGEGLGLDSIDALEIGLALQKRYGIKLDAEDESTRTHFASINSLVALVEAHDGN' A
#
# COMPACT_ATOMS: atom_id res chain seq x y z
N MET A 1 -7.31 -3.72 -5.65
CA MET A 1 -6.45 -4.32 -4.61
C MET A 1 -6.58 -3.59 -3.30
N ILE A 2 -6.11 -2.35 -3.19
CA ILE A 2 -5.97 -1.69 -1.88
C ILE A 2 -7.33 -1.52 -1.20
N ILE A 3 -8.33 -1.01 -1.92
CA ILE A 3 -9.73 -0.91 -1.46
C ILE A 3 -10.27 -2.28 -1.00
N ASP A 4 -10.01 -3.34 -1.78
CA ASP A 4 -10.48 -4.69 -1.45
C ASP A 4 -9.78 -5.30 -0.23
N VAL A 5 -8.51 -4.95 -0.01
CA VAL A 5 -7.70 -5.47 1.10
C VAL A 5 -8.09 -4.80 2.40
N LEU A 6 -8.37 -3.50 2.34
CA LEU A 6 -8.66 -2.66 3.50
C LEU A 6 -10.16 -2.52 3.77
N GLU A 7 -10.99 -3.24 3.02
CA GLU A 7 -12.46 -3.21 3.13
C GLU A 7 -12.99 -1.77 3.23
N LEU A 8 -12.47 -0.86 2.39
CA LEU A 8 -12.86 0.56 2.41
C LEU A 8 -14.27 0.70 1.80
N GLU A 9 -15.27 0.52 2.64
CA GLU A 9 -16.67 0.77 2.32
C GLU A 9 -16.83 2.27 2.00
N ASP A 10 -17.52 2.59 0.90
CA ASP A 10 -17.77 3.95 0.41
C ASP A 10 -16.58 4.74 -0.19
N ILE A 11 -15.41 4.13 -0.41
CA ILE A 11 -14.30 4.76 -1.17
C ILE A 11 -14.21 4.15 -2.57
N GLN A 12 -14.25 4.99 -3.62
CA GLN A 12 -13.94 4.56 -4.98
C GLN A 12 -12.46 4.80 -5.32
N PRO A 13 -11.88 4.09 -6.30
CA PRO A 13 -10.51 4.34 -6.76
C PRO A 13 -10.25 5.80 -7.14
N ASP A 14 -11.25 6.46 -7.74
CA ASP A 14 -11.16 7.85 -8.18
C ASP A 14 -11.18 8.85 -7.00
N ASP A 15 -11.61 8.43 -5.81
CA ASP A 15 -11.61 9.26 -4.59
C ASP A 15 -10.25 9.23 -3.88
N ILE A 16 -9.35 8.32 -4.29
CA ILE A 16 -8.04 8.15 -3.66
C ILE A 16 -7.00 8.98 -4.40
N GLU A 17 -6.47 9.99 -3.71
CA GLU A 17 -5.32 10.73 -4.21
C GLU A 17 -4.06 9.85 -4.15
N ALA A 18 -3.52 9.48 -5.32
CA ALA A 18 -2.44 8.51 -5.42
C ALA A 18 -1.11 8.97 -4.80
N ASP A 19 -0.91 10.29 -4.69
CA ASP A 19 0.26 10.93 -4.09
C ASP A 19 0.05 11.29 -2.61
N ALA A 20 -1.18 11.18 -2.10
CA ALA A 20 -1.46 11.50 -0.71
C ALA A 20 -0.86 10.45 0.25
N PRO A 21 -0.52 10.86 1.49
CA PRO A 21 -0.05 9.93 2.52
C PRO A 21 -1.06 8.81 2.77
N LEU A 22 -0.62 7.55 2.77
CA LEU A 22 -1.52 6.44 3.12
C LEU A 22 -1.97 6.50 4.59
N PHE A 23 -1.04 6.79 5.48
CA PHE A 23 -1.29 6.83 6.92
C PHE A 23 -1.59 8.24 7.41
N GLY A 24 -2.39 8.34 8.47
CA GLY A 24 -2.69 9.61 9.13
C GLY A 24 -3.67 10.46 8.33
N GLU A 25 -3.19 11.56 7.72
CA GLU A 25 -4.08 12.59 7.14
C GLU A 25 -4.62 12.29 5.74
N GLY A 26 -4.09 11.30 5.01
CA GLY A 26 -4.63 10.93 3.69
C GLY A 26 -5.74 9.88 3.80
N LEU A 27 -5.43 8.61 3.50
CA LEU A 27 -6.44 7.53 3.57
C LEU A 27 -6.85 7.15 5.00
N GLY A 28 -6.24 7.76 6.03
CA GLY A 28 -6.58 7.50 7.42
C GLY A 28 -6.10 6.14 7.93
N LEU A 29 -5.21 5.47 7.19
CA LEU A 29 -4.79 4.12 7.52
C LEU A 29 -4.00 4.07 8.82
N ASP A 30 -4.14 2.97 9.53
CA ASP A 30 -3.38 2.67 10.73
C ASP A 30 -2.27 1.64 10.47
N SER A 31 -1.57 1.25 11.54
CA SER A 31 -0.47 0.29 11.44
C SER A 31 -0.92 -1.15 11.15
N ILE A 32 -2.18 -1.49 11.40
CA ILE A 32 -2.78 -2.79 11.08
C ILE A 32 -3.04 -2.87 9.57
N ASP A 33 -3.61 -1.81 9.00
CA ASP A 33 -3.84 -1.70 7.55
C ASP A 33 -2.54 -1.85 6.75
N ALA A 34 -1.45 -1.26 7.24
CA ALA A 34 -0.11 -1.41 6.65
C ALA A 34 0.30 -2.89 6.52
N LEU A 35 0.06 -3.65 7.59
CA LEU A 35 0.40 -5.06 7.66
C LEU A 35 -0.45 -5.87 6.67
N GLU A 36 -1.74 -5.59 6.56
CA GLU A 36 -2.64 -6.26 5.63
C GLU A 36 -2.27 -6.01 4.17
N ILE A 37 -1.93 -4.77 3.81
CA ILE A 37 -1.40 -4.44 2.49
C ILE A 37 -0.08 -5.18 2.24
N GLY A 38 0.84 -5.21 3.20
CA GLY A 38 2.10 -5.95 3.08
C GLY A 38 1.89 -7.45 2.85
N LEU A 39 0.96 -8.08 3.58
CA LEU A 39 0.57 -9.47 3.36
C LEU A 39 -0.08 -9.68 2.00
N ALA A 40 -0.93 -8.75 1.56
CA ALA A 40 -1.57 -8.82 0.26
C ALA A 40 -0.54 -8.74 -0.88
N LEU A 41 0.45 -7.85 -0.78
CA LEU A 41 1.56 -7.75 -1.72
C LEU A 41 2.37 -9.04 -1.78
N GLN A 42 2.68 -9.63 -0.63
CA GLN A 42 3.37 -10.92 -0.57
C GLN A 42 2.56 -12.04 -1.22
N LYS A 43 1.26 -12.12 -0.95
CA LYS A 43 0.39 -13.18 -1.48
C LYS A 43 0.12 -13.03 -2.98
N ARG A 44 -0.04 -11.79 -3.47
CA ARG A 44 -0.43 -11.50 -4.86
C ARG A 44 0.77 -11.40 -5.79
N TYR A 45 1.85 -10.76 -5.33
CA TYR A 45 3.03 -10.45 -6.17
C TYR A 45 4.33 -11.12 -5.67
N GLY A 46 4.32 -11.79 -4.51
CA GLY A 46 5.54 -12.39 -3.94
C GLY A 46 6.47 -11.39 -3.24
N ILE A 47 6.06 -10.13 -3.14
CA ILE A 47 6.86 -9.04 -2.56
C ILE A 47 6.85 -9.14 -1.04
N LYS A 48 8.03 -9.28 -0.43
CA LYS A 48 8.19 -9.23 1.03
C LYS A 48 8.66 -7.85 1.45
N LEU A 49 7.90 -7.21 2.31
CA LEU A 49 8.28 -5.96 2.96
C LEU A 49 8.70 -6.26 4.40
N ASP A 50 9.85 -5.75 4.79
CA ASP A 50 10.36 -5.89 6.16
C ASP A 50 9.97 -4.63 6.95
N ALA A 51 9.14 -4.78 7.99
CA ALA A 51 8.67 -3.66 8.79
C ALA A 51 9.80 -2.93 9.53
N GLU A 52 10.96 -3.57 9.70
CA GLU A 52 12.15 -2.97 10.32
C GLU A 52 13.02 -2.19 9.30
N ASP A 53 12.75 -2.32 8.00
CA ASP A 53 13.46 -1.60 6.95
C ASP A 53 12.88 -0.18 6.78
N GLU A 54 13.77 0.83 6.76
CA GLU A 54 13.40 2.22 6.45
C GLU A 54 12.84 2.34 5.02
N SER A 55 13.24 1.46 4.10
CA SER A 55 12.71 1.42 2.74
C SER A 55 11.21 1.12 2.73
N THR A 56 10.74 0.26 3.64
CA THR A 56 9.33 -0.10 3.77
C THR A 56 8.46 1.12 4.08
N ARG A 57 8.91 2.03 4.95
CA ARG A 57 8.20 3.30 5.19
C ARG A 57 8.07 4.15 3.93
N THR A 58 9.07 4.12 3.05
CA THR A 58 9.03 4.85 1.77
C THR A 58 8.04 4.19 0.80
N HIS A 59 8.00 2.86 0.77
CA HIS A 59 7.05 2.11 -0.06
C HIS A 59 5.60 2.31 0.38
N PHE A 60 5.34 2.43 1.68
CA PHE A 60 4.00 2.74 2.21
C PHE A 60 3.71 4.26 2.32
N ALA A 61 4.51 5.12 1.70
CA ALA A 61 4.27 6.56 1.77
C ALA A 61 2.96 6.96 1.07
N SER A 62 2.73 6.46 -0.14
CA SER A 62 1.56 6.78 -0.97
C SER A 62 1.16 5.57 -1.83
N ILE A 63 0.00 5.64 -2.49
CA ILE A 63 -0.43 4.60 -3.44
C ILE A 63 0.58 4.46 -4.57
N ASN A 64 1.09 5.59 -5.09
CA ASN A 64 2.10 5.59 -6.15
C ASN A 64 3.40 4.88 -5.73
N SER A 65 3.83 5.01 -4.47
CA SER A 65 4.98 4.25 -3.97
C SER A 65 4.74 2.74 -3.96
N LEU A 66 3.53 2.31 -3.61
CA LEU A 66 3.14 0.89 -3.66
C LEU A 66 3.04 0.38 -5.09
N VAL A 67 2.48 1.17 -6.02
CA VAL A 67 2.41 0.83 -7.44
C VAL A 67 3.82 0.70 -8.02
N ALA A 68 4.69 1.66 -7.76
CA ALA A 68 6.08 1.62 -8.22
C ALA A 68 6.83 0.38 -7.69
N LEU A 69 6.57 -0.03 -6.44
CA LEU A 69 7.12 -1.25 -5.87
C LEU A 69 6.64 -2.50 -6.63
N VAL A 70 5.33 -2.57 -6.94
CA VAL A 70 4.75 -3.68 -7.71
C VAL A 70 5.29 -3.71 -9.13
N GLU A 71 5.32 -2.57 -9.83
CA GLU A 71 5.83 -2.46 -11.20
C GLU A 71 7.32 -2.82 -11.28
N ALA A 72 8.13 -2.39 -10.31
CA ALA A 72 9.55 -2.74 -10.24
C ALA A 72 9.78 -4.24 -10.06
N HIS A 73 8.84 -4.96 -9.43
CA HIS A 73 8.92 -6.40 -9.21
C HIS A 73 8.31 -7.24 -10.34
N ASP A 74 7.25 -6.75 -11.00
CA ASP A 74 6.59 -7.43 -12.13
C ASP A 74 7.32 -7.23 -13.47
N GLY A 75 8.14 -6.17 -13.58
CA GLY A 75 8.94 -5.86 -14.78
C GLY A 75 10.20 -6.72 -15.01
N ASN A 76 10.37 -7.84 -14.31
CA ASN A 76 11.51 -8.75 -14.42
C ASN A 76 11.08 -10.20 -14.71
#